data_AF-A0A3N4JYP8-F1
#
_entry.id   AF-A0A3N4JYP8-F1
#
_cell.length_a   1.000
_cell.length_b   1.000
_cell.length_c   1.000
_cell.angle_alpha   90.00
_cell.angle_beta   90.00
_cell.angle_gamma   90.00
#
_symmetry.space_group_name_H-M   'P 1'
#
loop_
_entity.id
_entity.type
_entity.pdbx_description
1 polymer ?
#
loop_
_entity_poly.entity_id
_entity_poly.type
_entity_poly.pdbx_seq_one_letter_code
_entity_poly.pdbx_strand_id
1 'polypeptide(L)' 'WWTGDCLLEQVVDKVIPTFEAQFPGCQALITFDNSKKNHLKYIEDALKVSEMNLELGG' A
#
# COMPACT_ATOMS: atom_id res chain seq x y z
N TRP A 1 -11.06 6.87 8.17
CA TRP A 1 -10.81 6.52 6.77
C TRP A 1 -9.56 5.66 6.73
N TRP A 2 -9.59 4.52 6.06
CA TRP A 2 -8.41 3.64 5.89
C TRP A 2 -7.58 4.19 4.73
N THR A 3 -6.27 4.39 4.93
CA THR A 3 -5.35 4.90 3.91
C THR A 3 -4.22 3.91 3.65
N GLY A 4 -3.42 4.16 2.60
CA GLY A 4 -2.20 3.38 2.35
C GLY A 4 -1.19 3.46 3.50
N ASP A 5 -1.16 4.56 4.25
CA ASP A 5 -0.31 4.68 5.44
C ASP A 5 -0.77 3.74 6.56
N CYS A 6 -2.08 3.64 6.80
CA CYS A 6 -2.63 2.67 7.77
C CYS A 6 -2.28 1.21 7.38
N LEU A 7 -2.27 0.91 6.08
CA LEU A 7 -1.84 -0.41 5.59
C LEU A 7 -0.35 -0.64 5.86
N LEU A 8 0.49 0.34 5.56
CA LEU A 8 1.93 0.25 5.76
C LEU A 8 2.26 0.05 7.25
N GLU A 9 1.66 0.85 8.13
CA GLU A 9 1.80 0.72 9.59
C GLU A 9 1.39 -0.68 10.06
N GLN A 10 0.25 -1.22 9.59
CA GLN A 10 -0.14 -2.58 9.95
C GLN A 10 0.86 -3.64 9.49
N VAL A 11 1.36 -3.53 8.26
CA VAL A 11 2.27 -4.53 7.70
C VAL A 11 3.59 -4.53 8.46
N VAL A 12 4.17 -3.34 8.69
CA VAL A 12 5.46 -3.17 9.36
C VAL A 12 5.38 -3.49 10.85
N ASP A 13 4.36 -2.98 11.55
CA ASP A 13 4.33 -3.05 13.02
C ASP A 13 3.64 -4.31 13.56
N LYS A 14 2.84 -5.00 12.73
CA LYS A 14 2.05 -6.17 13.17
C LYS A 14 2.33 -7.41 12.35
N VAL A 15 2.17 -7.34 11.03
CA VAL A 15 2.20 -8.54 10.18
C VAL A 15 3.59 -9.17 10.14
N ILE A 16 4.62 -8.38 9.83
CA ILE A 16 6.00 -8.87 9.74
C ILE A 16 6.49 -9.44 11.08
N PRO A 17 6.40 -8.73 12.22
CA PRO A 17 6.86 -9.26 13.50
C PRO A 17 6.14 -10.55 13.92
N THR A 18 4.83 -10.63 13.64
CA THR A 18 4.03 -11.83 13.95
C THR A 18 4.48 -13.01 13.09
N PHE A 19 4.70 -12.78 11.80
CA PHE A 19 5.17 -13.83 10.88
C PHE A 19 6.55 -14.34 11.29
N GLU A 20 7.51 -13.45 11.55
CA GLU A 20 8.87 -13.82 11.94
C GLU A 20 8.91 -14.63 13.24
N ALA A 21 8.06 -14.27 14.21
CA ALA A 21 7.94 -15.00 15.48
C ALA A 21 7.32 -16.39 15.31
N GLN A 22 6.34 -16.55 14.40
CA GLN A 22 5.64 -17.82 14.19
C GLN A 22 6.37 -18.77 13.24
N PHE A 23 7.11 -18.23 12.27
CA PHE A 23 7.73 -18.99 11.17
C PHE A 23 9.22 -18.62 10.99
N PRO A 24 10.07 -18.91 11.98
CA PRO A 24 11.48 -18.55 11.92
C PRO A 24 12.20 -19.22 10.75
N GLY A 25 12.92 -18.42 9.95
CA GLY A 25 13.69 -18.89 8.79
C GLY A 25 12.86 -19.12 7.52
N CYS A 26 11.56 -18.84 7.54
CA CYS A 26 10.71 -18.88 6.35
C CYS A 26 10.65 -17.51 5.64
N GLN A 27 10.32 -17.51 4.35
CA GLN A 27 10.02 -16.30 3.59
C GLN A 27 8.51 -16.17 3.36
N ALA A 28 7.96 -14.98 3.58
CA ALA A 28 6.55 -14.69 3.32
C ALA A 28 6.34 -14.11 1.92
N LEU A 29 5.26 -14.52 1.26
CA LEU A 29 4.66 -13.80 0.13
C LEU A 29 3.37 -13.14 0.62
N ILE A 30 3.38 -11.81 0.68
CA ILE A 30 2.21 -11.01 1.08
C ILE A 30 1.56 -10.43 -0.18
N THR A 31 0.29 -10.74 -0.41
CA THR A 31 -0.48 -10.23 -1.54
C THR A 31 -1.63 -9.36 -1.04
N PHE A 32 -1.90 -8.28 -1.78
CA PHE A 32 -3.02 -7.37 -1.51
C PHE A 32 -3.94 -7.33 -2.73
N ASP A 33 -5.22 -7.06 -2.51
CA ASP A 33 -6.14 -6.74 -3.60
C ASP A 33 -5.90 -5.31 -4.10
N ASN A 34 -6.28 -5.02 -5.35
CA ASN A 34 -6.04 -3.71 -5.96
C ASN A 34 -7.14 -2.69 -5.61
N SER A 35 -7.53 -2.62 -4.33
CA SER A 35 -8.59 -1.71 -3.89
C SER A 35 -8.12 -0.25 -3.93
N LYS A 36 -8.78 0.52 -4.80
CA LYS A 36 -8.42 1.91 -5.15
C LYS A 36 -8.43 2.89 -3.96
N LYS A 37 -9.12 2.58 -2.86
CA LYS A 37 -9.21 3.48 -1.70
C LYS A 37 -8.10 3.26 -0.67
N ASN A 38 -7.50 2.08 -0.63
CA ASN A 38 -6.81 1.59 0.57
C ASN A 38 -5.36 1.12 0.34
N HIS A 39 -4.96 0.79 -0.89
CA HIS A 39 -3.62 0.24 -1.20
C HIS A 39 -2.76 1.16 -2.06
N LEU A 40 -3.32 2.27 -2.55
CA LEU A 40 -2.61 3.18 -3.43
C LEU A 40 -1.92 4.27 -2.61
N LYS A 41 -0.74 3.96 -2.06
CA LYS A 41 0.23 4.99 -1.68
C LYS A 41 1.02 5.36 -2.93
N TYR A 42 0.49 6.31 -3.68
CA TYR A 42 1.25 6.94 -4.74
C TYR A 42 2.38 7.76 -4.11
N ILE A 43 3.58 7.69 -4.69
CA ILE A 43 4.66 8.64 -4.36
C ILE A 43 4.14 10.05 -4.72
N GLU A 44 4.56 11.09 -3.98
CA GLU A 44 4.06 12.47 -4.19
C GLU A 44 4.21 12.95 -5.64
N ASP A 45 5.23 12.45 -6.34
CA ASP A 45 5.56 12.76 -7.74
C ASP A 45 4.98 11.76 -8.76
N ALA A 46 4.20 10.78 -8.31
CA ALA A 46 3.63 9.79 -9.21
C ALA A 46 2.57 10.45 -10.10
N LEU A 47 2.78 10.34 -11.42
CA LEU A 47 1.83 10.81 -12.43
C LEU A 47 0.53 9.98 -12.33
N LYS A 48 -0.53 10.56 -11.76
CA LYS A 48 -1.83 9.91 -11.64
C LYS A 48 -2.72 10.29 -12.82
N VAL A 49 -3.10 9.31 -13.63
CA VAL A 49 -4.03 9.52 -14.76
C VAL A 49 -5.36 10.17 -14.32
N SER A 50 -5.81 9.92 -13.08
CA SER A 50 -7.01 10.56 -12.52
C SER A 50 -6.83 12.05 -12.15
N GLU A 51 -5.59 12.52 -12.10
CA GLU A 51 -5.21 13.92 -11.81
C GLU A 51 -4.61 14.61 -13.05
N MET A 52 -4.47 13.88 -14.17
CA MET A 52 -4.14 14.44 -15.46
C MET A 52 -5.41 14.99 -16.13
N ASN A 53 -5.28 16.11 -16.86
CA ASN A 53 -6.33 16.69 -17.71
C ASN A 53 -7.62 17.05 -16.97
N LEU A 54 -7.52 17.49 -15.71
CA LEU A 54 -8.66 18.01 -14.94
C LEU A 54 -9.22 19.32 -15.52
N GLU A 55 -8.49 19.98 -16.42
CA GLU A 55 -8.93 21.17 -17.17
C GLU A 55 -8.86 20.90 -18.69
N LEU A 56 -9.58 21.70 -19.49
CA LEU A 56 -9.77 21.55 -20.95
C LEU A 56 -8.48 21.69 -21.81
N GLY A 57 -7.29 21.60 -21.21
CA GLY A 57 -6.02 21.92 -21.85
C GLY A 57 -5.20 20.73 -22.34
N GLY A 58 -5.27 19.57 -21.69
CA GLY A 58 -4.27 18.51 -21.92
C GLY A 58 -2.87 18.87 -21.42
#